data_AF-A0A0Q9KGX0-F1
#
_entry.id   AF-A0A0Q9KGX0-F1
#
_cell.length_a   1.000
_cell.length_b   1.000
_cell.length_c   1.000
_cell.angle_alpha   90.00
_cell.angle_beta   90.00
_cell.angle_gamma   90.00
#
_symmetry.space_group_name_H-M   'P 1'
#
loop_
_entity.id
_entity.type
_entity.pdbx_description
1 polymer ?
#
loop_
_entity_poly.entity_id
_entity_poly.type
_entity_poly.pdbx_seq_one_letter_code
_entity_poly.pdbx_strand_id
1 'polypeptide(L)'
;MSGTTATGELVSLRPLRPWDRGEFVGLRARSADWLRPWDPTVPPGGTPRRDIAADFRGYVRALDAEMRSGSGVSLAIVVDDAIVGMVAASSIVEGALRSGSIGYWVGHEVAGRGIAPTAIALLGDHLMDPGGRALHRIQLEIRLDNAPSLAVAEKLGMRDEGIRRAYLHIDGAWRDHRSFALVAEEIGPGGLLARLSHQQHQSRARHTDQPAPP
;
A
#
# COMPACT_ATOMS: atom_id res chain seq x y z
N MET A 1 10.38 9.61 -3.06
CA MET A 1 9.48 9.89 -4.21
C MET A 1 8.23 10.60 -3.69
N SER A 2 7.56 11.41 -4.50
CA SER A 2 6.38 12.17 -4.07
C SER A 2 5.39 12.38 -5.21
N GLY A 3 4.13 12.59 -4.85
CA GLY A 3 3.02 12.85 -5.76
C GLY A 3 1.88 13.54 -5.00
N THR A 4 0.86 13.97 -5.72
CA THR A 4 -0.25 14.73 -5.14
C THR A 4 -1.55 13.95 -5.30
N THR A 5 -2.39 13.93 -4.27
CA THR A 5 -3.75 13.39 -4.38
C THR A 5 -4.60 14.27 -5.31
N ALA A 6 -5.75 13.79 -5.79
CA ALA A 6 -6.69 14.65 -6.52
C ALA A 6 -7.29 15.79 -5.67
N THR A 7 -7.12 15.76 -4.35
CA THR A 7 -7.51 16.85 -3.44
C THR A 7 -6.40 17.88 -3.23
N GLY A 8 -5.21 17.66 -3.81
CA GLY A 8 -4.09 18.60 -3.72
C GLY A 8 -3.11 18.32 -2.57
N GLU A 9 -3.26 17.19 -1.87
CA GLU A 9 -2.40 16.84 -0.73
C GLU A 9 -1.09 16.22 -1.22
N LEU A 10 0.04 16.75 -0.76
CA LEU A 10 1.36 16.21 -1.10
C LEU A 10 1.63 14.93 -0.30
N VAL A 11 1.75 13.82 -1.01
CA VAL A 11 2.15 12.52 -0.46
C VAL A 11 3.60 12.25 -0.83
N SER A 12 4.43 11.94 0.16
CA SER A 12 5.81 11.52 -0.07
C SER A 12 6.09 10.15 0.55
N LEU A 13 6.93 9.38 -0.11
CA LEU A 13 7.43 8.09 0.36
C LEU A 13 8.93 8.19 0.64
N ARG A 14 9.30 7.78 1.85
CA ARG A 14 10.70 7.75 2.29
C ARG A 14 10.97 6.54 3.20
N PRO A 15 12.22 6.05 3.27
CA PRO A 15 12.60 5.06 4.29
C PRO A 15 12.30 5.58 5.70
N LEU A 16 11.91 4.66 6.59
CA LEU A 16 11.86 4.93 8.02
C LEU A 16 13.27 5.17 8.55
N ARG A 17 13.37 6.02 9.55
CA ARG A 17 14.63 6.40 10.19
C ARG A 17 14.55 6.09 11.68
N PRO A 18 15.68 5.80 12.36
CA PRO A 18 15.68 5.46 13.79
C PRO A 18 14.99 6.48 14.71
N TRP A 19 14.98 7.76 14.32
CA TRP A 19 14.37 8.85 15.07
C TRP A 19 12.86 9.02 14.81
N ASP A 20 12.27 8.33 13.83
CA ASP A 20 10.82 8.33 13.59
C ASP A 20 10.05 7.55 14.66
N ARG A 21 10.73 6.95 15.65
CA ARG A 21 10.14 6.03 16.64
C ARG A 21 8.89 6.60 17.30
N GLY A 22 8.97 7.82 17.83
CA GLY A 22 7.88 8.41 18.60
C GLY A 22 6.62 8.58 17.74
N GLU A 23 6.81 9.08 16.53
CA GLU A 23 5.73 9.30 15.57
C GLU A 23 5.12 7.99 15.07
N PHE A 24 5.96 7.07 14.58
CA PHE A 24 5.50 5.80 14.02
C PHE A 24 4.81 4.92 15.06
N VAL A 25 5.40 4.77 16.24
CA VAL A 25 4.81 3.96 17.33
C VAL A 25 3.54 4.64 17.85
N GLY A 26 3.53 5.97 17.97
CA GLY A 26 2.35 6.73 18.36
C GLY A 26 1.18 6.55 17.38
N LEU A 27 1.46 6.62 16.07
CA LEU A 27 0.48 6.37 15.02
C LEU A 27 -0.09 4.95 15.10
N ARG A 28 0.79 3.93 15.21
CA ARG A 28 0.39 2.53 15.35
C ARG A 28 -0.49 2.31 16.58
N ALA A 29 -0.16 2.93 17.70
CA ALA A 29 -0.94 2.83 18.94
C ALA A 29 -2.34 3.46 18.80
N ARG A 30 -2.43 4.68 18.27
CA ARG A 30 -3.74 5.35 18.08
C ARG A 30 -4.61 4.71 17.00
N SER A 31 -4.01 4.00 16.06
CA SER A 31 -4.71 3.26 15.00
C SER A 31 -4.88 1.76 15.31
N ALA A 32 -4.58 1.30 16.53
CA ALA A 32 -4.56 -0.13 16.84
C ALA A 32 -5.91 -0.81 16.56
N ASP A 33 -7.02 -0.25 17.04
CA ASP A 33 -8.36 -0.81 16.83
C ASP A 33 -8.79 -0.78 15.35
N TRP A 34 -8.39 0.27 14.64
CA TRP A 34 -8.62 0.43 13.21
C TRP A 34 -7.87 -0.62 12.37
N LEU A 35 -6.63 -0.94 12.75
CA LEU A 35 -5.75 -1.84 12.02
C LEU A 35 -5.91 -3.31 12.42
N ARG A 36 -6.32 -3.59 13.66
CA ARG A 36 -6.45 -4.96 14.20
C ARG A 36 -7.18 -5.94 13.28
N PRO A 37 -8.32 -5.62 12.63
CA PRO A 37 -9.01 -6.58 11.77
C PRO A 37 -8.29 -6.86 10.44
N TRP A 38 -7.27 -6.09 10.09
CA TRP A 38 -6.54 -6.18 8.81
C TRP A 38 -5.08 -6.59 8.98
N ASP A 39 -4.49 -6.32 10.15
CA ASP A 39 -3.10 -6.63 10.45
C ASP A 39 -2.87 -8.14 10.51
N PRO A 40 -1.88 -8.69 9.77
CA PRO A 40 -1.65 -10.12 9.80
C PRO A 40 -1.14 -10.57 11.16
N THR A 41 -1.62 -11.72 11.59
CA THR A 41 -1.30 -12.35 12.88
C THR A 41 -0.51 -13.61 12.66
N VAL A 42 0.30 -14.01 13.64
CA VAL A 42 1.06 -15.25 13.58
C VAL A 42 0.11 -16.40 13.97
N PRO A 43 -0.01 -17.47 13.16
CA PRO A 43 -0.82 -18.62 13.52
C PRO A 43 -0.25 -19.36 14.74
N PRO A 44 -1.05 -20.20 15.43
CA PRO A 44 -0.57 -21.01 16.54
C PRO A 44 0.70 -21.81 16.20
N GLY A 45 1.70 -21.76 17.07
CA GLY A 45 2.99 -22.43 16.88
C GLY A 45 4.01 -21.65 16.05
N GLY A 46 3.66 -20.49 15.49
CA GLY A 46 4.59 -19.63 14.77
C GLY A 46 5.45 -18.75 15.69
N THR A 47 6.55 -18.21 15.14
CA THR A 47 7.42 -17.26 15.84
C THR A 47 6.68 -15.94 16.10
N PRO A 48 6.61 -15.45 17.35
CA PRO A 48 5.99 -14.18 17.66
C PRO A 48 6.57 -13.02 16.84
N ARG A 49 5.73 -12.05 16.48
CA ARG A 49 6.19 -10.84 15.79
C ARG A 49 7.15 -10.07 16.71
N ARG A 50 8.12 -9.39 16.10
CA ARG A 50 8.94 -8.41 16.79
C ARG A 50 8.05 -7.34 17.42
N ASP A 51 8.28 -7.05 18.70
CA ASP A 51 7.73 -5.85 19.32
C ASP A 51 8.43 -4.62 18.71
N ILE A 52 7.74 -3.95 17.80
CA ILE A 52 8.24 -2.79 17.07
C ILE A 52 8.49 -1.61 18.03
N ALA A 53 7.69 -1.47 19.10
CA ALA A 53 7.86 -0.39 20.06
C ALA A 53 9.11 -0.62 20.92
N ALA A 54 9.36 -1.87 21.32
CA ALA A 54 10.54 -2.24 22.09
C ALA A 54 11.84 -2.18 21.26
N ASP A 55 11.84 -2.66 20.01
CA ASP A 55 13.01 -2.70 19.13
C ASP A 55 12.79 -1.97 17.79
N PHE A 56 12.47 -0.68 17.86
CA PHE A 56 12.25 0.12 16.66
C PHE A 56 13.52 0.27 15.81
N ARG A 57 14.70 0.39 16.44
CA ARG A 57 15.97 0.48 15.71
C ARG A 57 16.28 -0.79 14.95
N GLY A 58 16.08 -1.96 15.56
CA GLY A 58 16.23 -3.23 14.87
C GLY A 58 15.19 -3.39 13.76
N TYR A 59 13.95 -2.91 13.96
CA TYR A 59 12.93 -2.88 12.91
C TYR A 59 13.39 -2.08 11.68
N VAL A 60 13.84 -0.83 11.86
CA VAL A 60 14.39 -0.01 10.77
C VAL A 60 15.56 -0.71 10.07
N ARG A 61 16.52 -1.28 10.82
CA ARG A 61 17.65 -2.00 10.23
C ARG A 61 17.22 -3.21 9.38
N ALA A 62 16.15 -3.89 9.77
CA ALA A 62 15.62 -5.03 9.02
C ALA A 62 14.99 -4.58 7.69
N LEU A 63 14.23 -3.49 7.71
CA LEU A 63 13.68 -2.88 6.48
C LEU A 63 14.81 -2.40 5.54
N ASP A 64 15.83 -1.75 6.09
CA ASP A 64 16.99 -1.31 5.30
C ASP A 64 17.75 -2.50 4.69
N ALA A 65 17.86 -3.62 5.43
CA ALA A 65 18.48 -4.83 4.93
C ALA A 65 17.67 -5.46 3.79
N GLU A 66 16.35 -5.53 3.93
CA GLU A 66 15.42 -6.00 2.89
C GLU A 66 15.52 -5.15 1.61
N MET A 67 15.63 -3.82 1.77
CA MET A 67 15.80 -2.91 0.62
C MET A 67 17.14 -3.12 -0.07
N ARG A 68 18.23 -3.33 0.68
CA ARG A 68 19.57 -3.56 0.13
C ARG A 68 19.70 -4.91 -0.57
N SER A 69 19.10 -5.98 -0.04
CA SER A 69 19.05 -7.28 -0.71
C SER A 69 18.12 -7.28 -1.91
N GLY A 70 17.23 -6.29 -1.98
CA GLY A 70 16.24 -6.14 -3.04
C GLY A 70 15.08 -7.13 -2.96
N SER A 71 14.93 -7.82 -1.82
CA SER A 71 13.82 -8.74 -1.56
C SER A 71 12.50 -8.03 -1.25
N GLY A 72 12.56 -6.73 -0.95
CA GLY A 72 11.39 -5.89 -0.70
C GLY A 72 11.73 -4.40 -0.69
N VAL A 73 10.69 -3.57 -0.62
CA VAL A 73 10.79 -2.11 -0.51
C VAL A 73 9.76 -1.64 0.49
N SER A 74 10.18 -1.10 1.63
CA SER A 74 9.28 -0.65 2.70
C SER A 74 9.48 0.83 2.98
N LEU A 75 8.46 1.65 2.77
CA LEU A 75 8.54 3.12 2.86
C LEU A 75 7.42 3.68 3.75
N ALA A 76 7.78 4.64 4.60
CA ALA A 76 6.80 5.46 5.31
C ALA A 76 6.02 6.33 4.31
N ILE A 77 4.72 6.45 4.53
CA ILE A 77 3.85 7.40 3.83
C ILE A 77 3.80 8.66 4.67
N VAL A 78 4.18 9.79 4.08
CA VAL A 78 4.29 11.09 4.75
C VAL A 78 3.42 12.12 4.04
N VAL A 79 2.61 12.85 4.82
CA VAL A 79 1.74 13.95 4.38
C VAL A 79 1.92 15.10 5.37
N ASP A 80 2.14 16.31 4.87
CA ASP A 80 2.39 17.51 5.70
C ASP A 80 3.47 17.27 6.78
N ASP A 81 4.59 16.67 6.37
CA ASP A 81 5.72 16.26 7.20
C ASP A 81 5.41 15.22 8.31
N ALA A 82 4.18 14.71 8.38
CA ALA A 82 3.77 13.69 9.32
C ALA A 82 3.73 12.29 8.67
N ILE A 83 4.26 11.28 9.34
CA ILE A 83 4.05 9.87 8.99
C ILE A 83 2.59 9.54 9.25
N VAL A 84 1.89 9.10 8.21
CA VAL A 84 0.46 8.74 8.24
C VAL A 84 0.21 7.28 7.89
N GLY A 85 1.25 6.52 7.56
CA GLY A 85 1.14 5.11 7.22
C GLY A 85 2.44 4.53 6.69
N MET A 86 2.33 3.35 6.08
CA MET A 86 3.45 2.67 5.42
C MET A 86 2.94 1.93 4.20
N VAL A 87 3.74 1.93 3.13
CA VAL A 87 3.54 1.10 1.94
C VAL A 87 4.77 0.22 1.77
N ALA A 88 4.55 -1.04 1.43
CA ALA A 88 5.60 -2.02 1.25
C ALA A 88 5.37 -2.86 0.01
N ALA A 89 6.44 -3.28 -0.65
CA ALA A 89 6.45 -4.35 -1.62
C ALA A 89 7.30 -5.50 -1.10
N SER A 90 6.74 -6.71 -1.15
CA SER A 90 7.38 -7.95 -0.74
C SER A 90 7.24 -9.00 -1.84
N SER A 91 7.83 -10.18 -1.62
CA SER A 91 7.77 -11.28 -2.59
C SER A 91 8.23 -10.84 -3.99
N ILE A 92 9.25 -9.97 -4.02
CA ILE A 92 9.82 -9.50 -5.27
C ILE A 92 10.59 -10.66 -5.90
N VAL A 93 10.17 -11.06 -7.09
CA VAL A 93 10.79 -12.13 -7.87
C VAL A 93 11.18 -11.58 -9.22
N GLU A 94 12.45 -11.69 -9.58
CA GLU A 94 12.99 -11.26 -10.87
C GLU A 94 12.96 -12.40 -11.91
N GLY A 95 13.72 -12.27 -13.01
CA GLY A 95 13.83 -13.31 -14.03
C GLY A 95 12.57 -13.46 -14.87
N ALA A 96 11.99 -14.66 -14.91
CA ALA A 96 10.82 -14.96 -15.75
C ALA A 96 9.51 -14.42 -15.18
N LEU A 97 9.42 -14.17 -13.86
CA LEU A 97 8.19 -13.71 -13.21
C LEU A 97 8.09 -12.18 -13.15
N ARG A 98 9.17 -11.50 -12.76
CA ARG A 98 9.25 -10.03 -12.59
C ARG A 98 8.01 -9.45 -11.89
N SER A 99 7.69 -9.97 -10.72
CA SER A 99 6.48 -9.62 -9.95
C SER A 99 6.80 -9.18 -8.53
N GLY A 100 5.92 -8.40 -7.91
CA GLY A 100 5.95 -8.09 -6.49
C GLY A 100 4.55 -7.88 -5.90
N SER A 101 4.37 -8.24 -4.63
CA SER A 101 3.12 -8.01 -3.88
C SER A 101 3.23 -6.72 -3.09
N ILE A 102 2.27 -5.81 -3.25
CA ILE A 102 2.19 -4.56 -2.52
C ILE A 102 1.24 -4.74 -1.33
N GLY A 103 1.63 -4.23 -0.17
CA GLY A 103 0.78 -4.07 1.01
C GLY A 103 0.90 -2.66 1.57
N TYR A 104 -0.10 -2.20 2.30
CA TYR A 104 -0.09 -0.88 2.90
C TYR A 104 -0.99 -0.82 4.14
N TRP A 105 -0.79 0.21 4.93
CA TRP A 105 -1.76 0.66 5.92
C TRP A 105 -1.62 2.17 6.10
N VAL A 106 -2.73 2.81 6.49
CA VAL A 106 -2.78 4.24 6.85
C VAL A 106 -3.56 4.40 8.14
N GLY A 107 -3.27 5.46 8.89
CA GLY A 107 -4.04 5.85 10.06
C GLY A 107 -5.50 6.13 9.71
N HIS A 108 -6.39 5.87 10.67
CA HIS A 108 -7.83 6.13 10.49
C HIS A 108 -8.12 7.60 10.19
N GLU A 109 -7.33 8.52 10.75
CA GLU A 109 -7.42 9.97 10.60
C GLU A 109 -7.18 10.46 9.17
N VAL A 110 -6.56 9.63 8.33
CA VAL A 110 -6.28 9.95 6.93
C VAL A 110 -7.00 9.05 5.92
N ALA A 111 -7.83 8.13 6.41
CA ALA A 111 -8.58 7.22 5.56
C ALA A 111 -9.52 8.01 4.61
N GLY A 112 -9.72 7.50 3.39
CA GLY A 112 -10.61 8.11 2.41
C GLY A 112 -10.05 9.33 1.65
N ARG A 113 -8.95 9.94 2.09
CA ARG A 113 -8.32 11.13 1.45
C ARG A 113 -7.51 10.85 0.18
N GLY A 114 -7.53 9.61 -0.32
CA GLY A 114 -6.76 9.22 -1.51
C GLY A 114 -5.25 9.03 -1.28
N ILE A 115 -4.79 9.07 -0.03
CA ILE A 115 -3.37 8.88 0.32
C ILE A 115 -2.89 7.46 0.00
N ALA A 116 -3.64 6.43 0.39
CA ALA A 116 -3.31 5.03 0.10
C ALA A 116 -3.13 4.72 -1.40
N PRO A 117 -4.09 5.03 -2.30
CA PRO A 117 -3.89 4.79 -3.73
C PRO A 117 -2.73 5.63 -4.29
N THR A 118 -2.52 6.85 -3.82
CA THR A 118 -1.37 7.68 -4.25
C THR A 118 -0.04 7.04 -3.83
N ALA A 119 0.06 6.52 -2.61
CA ALA A 119 1.25 5.81 -2.14
C ALA A 119 1.53 4.52 -2.95
N ILE A 120 0.49 3.73 -3.24
CA ILE A 120 0.65 2.54 -4.08
C ILE A 120 1.06 2.92 -5.50
N ALA A 121 0.48 3.98 -6.07
CA ALA A 121 0.84 4.45 -7.40
C ALA A 121 2.32 4.86 -7.49
N LEU A 122 2.80 5.63 -6.51
CA LEU A 122 4.21 6.02 -6.42
C LEU A 122 5.15 4.81 -6.31
N LEU A 123 4.84 3.86 -5.42
CA LEU A 123 5.67 2.66 -5.28
C LEU A 123 5.60 1.77 -6.53
N GLY A 124 4.42 1.61 -7.12
CA GLY A 124 4.21 0.87 -8.35
C GLY A 124 5.04 1.44 -9.50
N ASP A 125 5.00 2.75 -9.70
CA ASP A 125 5.82 3.44 -10.70
C ASP A 125 7.31 3.20 -10.48
N HIS A 126 7.77 3.30 -9.24
CA HIS A 126 9.17 3.02 -8.91
C HIS A 126 9.58 1.58 -9.21
N LEU A 127 8.73 0.60 -8.93
CA LEU A 127 9.04 -0.82 -9.14
C LEU A 127 8.96 -1.23 -10.61
N MET A 128 8.05 -0.62 -11.37
CA MET A 128 7.77 -0.96 -12.76
C MET A 128 8.52 -0.07 -13.76
N ASP A 129 9.25 0.95 -13.28
CA ASP A 129 10.12 1.81 -14.09
C ASP A 129 11.09 0.98 -14.97
N PRO A 130 11.01 1.11 -16.31
CA PRO A 130 11.96 0.49 -17.24
C PRO A 130 13.43 0.83 -16.98
N GLY A 131 13.71 2.00 -16.40
CA GLY A 131 15.07 2.43 -16.01
C GLY A 131 15.54 1.89 -14.65
N GLY A 132 14.67 1.20 -13.91
CA GLY A 132 14.93 0.67 -12.58
C GLY A 132 14.83 -0.86 -12.53
N ARG A 133 14.01 -1.39 -11.61
CA ARG A 133 13.75 -2.84 -11.49
C ARG A 133 12.96 -3.39 -12.66
N ALA A 134 12.15 -2.54 -13.29
CA ALA A 134 11.33 -2.88 -14.43
C ALA A 134 10.49 -4.14 -14.19
N LEU A 135 9.86 -4.25 -13.01
CA LEU A 135 8.93 -5.34 -12.74
C LEU A 135 7.82 -5.31 -13.80
N HIS A 136 7.49 -6.49 -14.33
CA HIS A 136 6.39 -6.64 -15.28
C HIS A 136 5.05 -6.60 -14.56
N ARG A 137 4.99 -6.98 -13.28
CA ARG A 137 3.74 -7.15 -12.55
C ARG A 137 3.81 -6.65 -11.10
N ILE A 138 2.71 -6.05 -10.64
CA ILE A 138 2.44 -5.82 -9.23
C ILE A 138 1.07 -6.38 -8.86
N GLN A 139 0.92 -6.84 -7.62
CA GLN A 139 -0.33 -7.40 -7.11
C GLN A 139 -0.67 -6.89 -5.73
N LEU A 140 -1.96 -6.96 -5.38
CA LEU A 140 -2.51 -6.52 -4.11
C LEU A 140 -3.59 -7.50 -3.67
N GLU A 141 -3.43 -8.08 -2.48
CA GLU A 141 -4.35 -9.04 -1.89
C GLU A 141 -5.18 -8.38 -0.78
N ILE A 142 -6.50 -8.44 -0.91
CA ILE A 142 -7.42 -7.70 -0.04
C ILE A 142 -8.48 -8.64 0.52
N ARG A 143 -8.68 -8.62 1.84
CA ARG A 143 -9.79 -9.36 2.47
C ARG A 143 -11.13 -8.99 1.84
N LEU A 144 -11.99 -9.99 1.66
CA LEU A 144 -13.28 -9.81 0.98
C LEU A 144 -14.20 -8.76 1.65
N ASP A 145 -14.07 -8.57 2.97
CA ASP A 145 -14.86 -7.65 3.79
C ASP A 145 -14.22 -6.27 3.98
N ASN A 146 -13.03 -6.02 3.41
CA ASN A 146 -12.35 -4.74 3.52
C ASN A 146 -12.76 -3.79 2.37
N ALA A 147 -13.98 -3.27 2.44
CA ALA A 147 -14.52 -2.34 1.44
C ALA A 147 -13.63 -1.11 1.16
N PRO A 148 -13.02 -0.45 2.18
CA PRO A 148 -12.09 0.66 1.93
C PRO A 148 -10.90 0.27 1.05
N SER A 149 -10.27 -0.88 1.31
CA SER A 149 -9.14 -1.34 0.50
C SER A 149 -9.58 -1.82 -0.88
N LEU A 150 -10.74 -2.46 -1.02
CA LEU A 150 -11.29 -2.83 -2.34
C LEU A 150 -11.47 -1.60 -3.23
N ALA A 151 -11.97 -0.50 -2.68
CA ALA A 151 -12.08 0.77 -3.39
C ALA A 151 -10.72 1.37 -3.80
N VAL A 152 -9.63 1.03 -3.10
CA VAL A 152 -8.27 1.43 -3.50
C VAL A 152 -7.83 0.69 -4.75
N ALA A 153 -8.03 -0.63 -4.83
CA ALA A 153 -7.73 -1.41 -6.03
C ALA A 153 -8.54 -0.93 -7.25
N GLU A 154 -9.82 -0.60 -7.03
CA GLU A 154 -10.70 -0.03 -8.06
C GLU A 154 -10.20 1.34 -8.54
N LYS A 155 -9.88 2.28 -7.64
CA LYS A 155 -9.33 3.59 -7.98
C LYS A 155 -8.00 3.51 -8.72
N LEU A 156 -7.21 2.49 -8.41
CA LEU A 156 -5.98 2.19 -9.11
C LEU A 156 -6.21 1.46 -10.42
N GLY A 157 -7.45 1.12 -10.79
CA GLY A 157 -7.82 0.39 -12.00
C GLY A 157 -7.17 -0.99 -12.10
N MET A 158 -6.90 -1.65 -10.98
CA MET A 158 -6.30 -2.99 -10.95
C MET A 158 -7.34 -4.04 -11.39
N ARG A 159 -6.92 -5.05 -12.14
CA ARG A 159 -7.80 -6.14 -12.55
C ARG A 159 -8.02 -7.12 -11.40
N ASP A 160 -9.26 -7.53 -11.20
CA ASP A 160 -9.62 -8.65 -10.33
C ASP A 160 -9.24 -9.97 -11.01
N GLU A 161 -8.46 -10.81 -10.32
CA GLU A 161 -8.02 -12.12 -10.79
C GLU A 161 -8.59 -13.27 -9.94
N GLY A 162 -9.55 -12.97 -9.06
CA GLY A 162 -10.31 -13.96 -8.31
C GLY A 162 -9.93 -14.08 -6.83
N ILE A 163 -10.43 -15.14 -6.20
CA ILE A 163 -10.35 -15.35 -4.75
C ILE A 163 -9.27 -16.38 -4.41
N ARG A 164 -8.37 -15.99 -3.51
CA ARG A 164 -7.40 -16.87 -2.83
C ARG A 164 -7.99 -17.32 -1.50
N ARG A 165 -8.38 -18.60 -1.44
CA ARG A 165 -8.92 -19.21 -0.21
C ARG A 165 -7.84 -19.36 0.85
N ALA A 166 -8.20 -19.08 2.12
CA ALA A 166 -7.34 -19.23 3.28
C ALA A 166 -5.93 -18.60 3.08
N TYR A 167 -5.88 -17.41 2.49
CA TYR A 167 -4.64 -16.80 2.01
C TYR A 167 -3.73 -16.30 3.13
N LEU A 168 -4.28 -15.59 4.12
CA LEU A 168 -3.49 -14.97 5.19
C LEU A 168 -4.16 -15.13 6.55
N HIS A 169 -3.35 -15.41 7.58
CA HIS A 169 -3.83 -15.53 8.95
C HIS A 169 -4.01 -14.13 9.58
N ILE A 170 -5.26 -13.77 9.88
CA ILE A 170 -5.63 -12.45 10.41
C ILE A 170 -6.68 -12.64 11.49
N ASP A 171 -6.46 -12.01 12.64
CA ASP A 171 -7.38 -12.00 13.78
C ASP A 171 -7.87 -13.42 14.15
N GLY A 172 -6.90 -14.34 14.34
CA GLY A 172 -7.14 -15.70 14.83
C GLY A 172 -7.63 -16.73 13.79
N ALA A 173 -7.74 -16.38 12.51
CA ALA A 173 -8.16 -17.32 11.47
C ALA A 173 -7.50 -17.05 10.11
N TRP A 174 -7.43 -18.09 9.28
CA TRP A 174 -7.09 -17.94 7.86
C TRP A 174 -8.25 -17.27 7.12
N ARG A 175 -7.96 -16.19 6.40
CA ARG A 175 -8.97 -15.37 5.71
C ARG A 175 -8.79 -15.43 4.20
N ASP A 176 -9.91 -15.50 3.50
CA ASP A 176 -9.95 -15.38 2.05
C ASP A 176 -9.62 -13.96 1.61
N HIS A 177 -8.89 -13.85 0.51
CA HIS A 177 -8.51 -12.57 -0.09
C HIS A 177 -8.87 -12.56 -1.57
N ARG A 178 -9.26 -11.40 -2.08
CA ARG A 178 -9.36 -11.13 -3.50
C ARG A 178 -8.01 -10.65 -4.01
N SER A 179 -7.60 -11.18 -5.16
CA SER A 179 -6.33 -10.88 -5.79
C SER A 179 -6.53 -9.84 -6.88
N PHE A 180 -5.84 -8.72 -6.77
CA PHE A 180 -5.80 -7.69 -7.80
C PHE A 180 -4.42 -7.60 -8.40
N ALA A 181 -4.32 -7.26 -9.69
CA ALA A 181 -3.03 -7.11 -10.35
C ALA A 181 -3.02 -5.99 -11.40
N LEU A 182 -1.81 -5.52 -11.68
CA LEU A 182 -1.46 -4.70 -12.83
C LEU A 182 -0.20 -5.27 -13.49
N VAL A 183 -0.20 -5.24 -14.82
CA VAL A 183 1.00 -5.49 -15.63
C VAL A 183 1.52 -4.21 -16.28
N ALA A 184 2.78 -4.20 -16.68
CA ALA A 184 3.50 -3.01 -17.14
C ALA A 184 2.80 -2.29 -18.31
N GLU A 185 2.18 -3.06 -19.21
CA GLU A 185 1.45 -2.57 -20.37
C GLU A 185 0.17 -1.78 -19.98
N GLU A 186 -0.36 -1.99 -18.78
CA GLU A 186 -1.62 -1.40 -18.32
C GLU A 186 -1.44 -0.05 -17.61
N ILE A 187 -0.21 0.30 -17.23
CA ILE A 187 0.07 1.54 -16.50
C ILE A 187 -0.12 2.77 -17.40
N GLY A 188 0.18 2.62 -18.70
CA GLY A 188 0.07 3.69 -19.69
C GLY A 188 1.22 4.73 -19.60
N PRO A 189 1.23 5.70 -20.52
CA PRO A 189 2.25 6.75 -20.55
C PRO A 189 2.12 7.65 -19.31
N GLY A 190 3.25 7.94 -18.66
CA GLY A 190 3.30 8.82 -17.47
C GLY A 190 3.14 8.12 -16.11
N GLY A 191 2.97 6.80 -16.09
CA GLY A 191 2.92 6.04 -14.85
C GLY A 191 1.52 5.92 -14.23
N LEU A 192 1.43 5.08 -13.21
CA LEU A 192 0.25 4.76 -12.43
C LEU A 192 -0.24 5.98 -11.67
N LEU A 193 0.65 6.88 -11.24
CA LEU A 193 0.27 8.14 -10.62
C LEU A 193 -0.49 9.05 -11.59
N ALA A 194 -0.01 9.18 -12.84
CA ALA A 194 -0.72 9.95 -13.87
C ALA A 194 -2.07 9.33 -14.17
N ARG A 195 -2.12 7.99 -14.31
CA ARG A 195 -3.35 7.24 -14.54
C ARG A 195 -4.38 7.44 -13.43
N LEU A 196 -3.96 7.32 -12.17
CA LEU A 196 -4.79 7.56 -10.98
C LEU A 196 -5.36 8.98 -10.99
N SER A 197 -4.51 9.97 -11.30
CA SER A 197 -4.91 11.37 -11.37
C SER A 197 -5.99 11.58 -12.43
N HIS A 198 -5.81 11.06 -13.65
CA HIS A 198 -6.80 11.17 -14.72
C HIS A 198 -8.14 10.53 -14.34
N GLN A 199 -8.13 9.32 -13.77
CA GLN A 199 -9.36 8.63 -13.35
C GLN A 199 -10.12 9.41 -12.27
N GLN A 200 -9.41 9.97 -11.29
CA GLN A 200 -10.04 10.77 -10.22
C GLN A 200 -10.66 12.08 -10.73
N HIS A 201 -10.02 12.76 -11.70
CA HIS A 201 -10.59 13.95 -12.33
C HIS A 201 -11.86 13.63 -13.13
N GLN A 202 -11.86 12.53 -13.89
CA GLN A 202 -13.05 12.12 -14.67
C GLN A 202 -14.22 11.71 -13.78
N SER A 203 -13.97 11.03 -12.66
CA SER A 203 -15.02 10.66 -11.70
C SER A 203 -15.61 11.89 -11.01
N ARG A 204 -14.77 12.88 -10.68
CA ARG A 204 -15.24 14.16 -10.10
C ARG A 204 -16.11 14.95 -11.08
N ALA A 205 -15.67 15.07 -12.34
CA ALA A 205 -16.43 15.76 -13.39
C ALA A 205 -17.83 15.15 -13.57
N ARG A 206 -17.93 13.81 -13.58
CA ARG A 206 -19.21 13.09 -13.68
C ARG A 206 -20.14 13.32 -12.50
N HIS A 207 -19.62 13.59 -11.30
CA HIS A 207 -20.44 13.83 -10.12
C HIS A 207 -20.98 15.26 -10.07
N THR A 208 -20.27 16.23 -10.63
CA THR A 208 -20.73 17.63 -10.76
C THR A 208 -21.80 17.83 -11.83
N ASP A 209 -21.90 16.94 -12.82
CA ASP A 209 -22.88 17.03 -13.93
C ASP A 209 -24.20 16.30 -13.65
N GLN A 210 -24.41 15.75 -12.45
CA GLN A 210 -25.66 15.08 -12.11
C GLN A 210 -26.67 16.09 -11.52
N PRO A 211 -27.81 16.38 -12.18
CA PRO A 211 -28.81 17.28 -11.63
C PRO A 211 -29.38 16.69 -10.34
N ALA A 212 -29.60 17.54 -9.34
CA ALA A 212 -30.17 17.15 -8.05
C ALA A 212 -31.48 16.36 -8.27
N PRO A 213 -31.71 15.27 -7.53
CA PRO A 213 -32.96 14.52 -7.63
C PRO A 213 -34.13 15.42 -7.22
N PRO A 214 -35.32 15.24 -7.85
CA PRO A 214 -36.50 16.04 -7.59
C PRO A 214 -37.04 15.88 -6.16
#